data_AF-A0A353N7M7-F1
#
_entry.id   AF-A0A353N7M7-F1
#
_cell.length_a   1.000
_cell.length_b   1.000
_cell.length_c   1.000
_cell.angle_alpha   90.00
_cell.angle_beta   90.00
_cell.angle_gamma   90.00
#
_symmetry.space_group_name_H-M   'P 1'
#
loop_
_entity.id
_entity.type
_entity.pdbx_description
1 polymer ?
#
loop_
_entity_poly.entity_id
_entity_poly.type
_entity_poly.pdbx_seq_one_letter_code
_entity_poly.pdbx_strand_id
1 'polypeptide(L)'
;NNQKKSPTTRMATAAILRESLYKAKEYIEKKQAAAGDQGKMPAFDLKWESLLPVLNNEIPLKAHAHRADDIMTAIRIAEEFKLRITLDHCTEGHLIADLLAARGYPAIVGPSFGDRSKVELRNLTFETPGILSKAGVKVAIMTDAPVIPLQYLPLCAKLAVRNGMEPEEALKAITINPAEIVGLSQRVGSLEVGKDADLVVFDQNPLAFETNIMIVFVNGQKVYRT
;
A
#
# COMPACT_ATOMS: atom_id res chain seq x y z
N ASN A 1 3.38 24.89 -5.87
CA ASN A 1 3.05 24.60 -4.46
C ASN A 1 3.00 25.94 -3.71
N ASN A 2 1.84 26.62 -3.69
CA ASN A 2 1.69 28.00 -3.17
C ASN A 2 1.25 28.08 -1.69
N GLN A 3 1.14 26.95 -1.00
CA GLN A 3 0.84 26.94 0.42
C GLN A 3 2.15 27.12 1.19
N LYS A 4 2.30 28.22 1.94
CA LYS A 4 3.42 28.47 2.87
C LYS A 4 3.34 27.54 4.11
N LYS A 5 3.19 26.24 3.89
CA LYS A 5 3.12 25.23 4.96
C LYS A 5 4.36 24.34 4.87
N SER A 6 5.01 24.13 6.01
CA SER A 6 6.06 23.13 6.14
C SER A 6 5.44 21.72 6.10
N PRO A 7 6.11 20.71 5.51
CA PRO A 7 7.38 20.78 4.78
C PRO A 7 7.22 21.26 3.33
N THR A 8 8.21 22.02 2.84
CA THR A 8 8.27 22.47 1.43
C THR A 8 9.26 21.67 0.57
N THR A 9 10.12 20.84 1.18
CA THR A 9 11.12 20.02 0.50
C THR A 9 11.02 18.54 0.88
N ARG A 10 11.52 17.66 0.00
CA ARG A 10 11.61 16.21 0.27
C ARG A 10 12.47 15.91 1.50
N MET A 11 13.61 16.61 1.64
CA MET A 11 14.48 16.47 2.80
C MET A 11 13.78 16.88 4.11
N ALA A 12 13.01 17.96 4.09
CA ALA A 12 12.23 18.37 5.26
C ALA A 12 11.15 17.33 5.61
N THR A 13 10.49 16.73 4.61
CA THR A 13 9.51 15.66 4.82
C THR A 13 10.16 14.45 5.50
N ALA A 14 11.31 13.99 4.98
CA ALA A 14 12.07 12.88 5.57
C ALA A 14 12.56 13.20 6.99
N ALA A 15 13.02 14.43 7.24
CA ALA A 15 13.46 14.87 8.56
C ALA A 15 12.32 14.88 9.58
N ILE A 16 11.16 15.43 9.22
CA ILE A 16 9.97 15.47 10.09
C ILE A 16 9.45 14.07 10.38
N LEU A 17 9.44 13.19 9.38
CA LEU A 17 9.06 11.78 9.58
C LEU A 17 10.00 11.10 10.56
N ARG A 18 11.32 11.18 10.31
CA ARG A 18 12.34 10.59 11.19
C ARG A 18 12.27 11.15 12.61
N GLU A 19 12.14 12.46 12.78
CA GLU A 19 12.00 13.12 14.09
C GLU A 19 10.74 12.63 14.82
N SER A 20 9.63 12.50 14.12
CA SER A 20 8.37 12.02 14.70
C SER A 20 8.49 10.56 15.16
N LEU A 21 9.17 9.71 14.39
CA LEU A 21 9.42 8.32 14.76
C LEU A 21 10.37 8.22 15.96
N TYR A 22 11.42 9.05 16.04
CA TYR A 22 12.29 9.12 17.23
C TYR A 22 11.52 9.53 18.49
N LYS A 23 10.71 10.60 18.40
CA LYS A 23 9.91 11.07 19.55
C LYS A 23 8.90 10.02 20.01
N ALA A 24 8.25 9.34 19.08
CA ALA A 24 7.35 8.24 19.42
C ALA A 24 8.08 7.04 20.02
N LYS A 25 9.29 6.74 19.55
CA LYS A 25 10.15 5.69 20.13
C LYS A 25 10.57 6.03 21.57
N GLU A 26 11.01 7.25 21.83
CA GLU A 26 11.31 7.69 23.21
C GLU A 26 10.07 7.61 24.12
N TYR A 27 8.90 7.95 23.57
CA TYR A 27 7.64 7.89 24.29
C TYR A 27 7.27 6.45 24.68
N ILE A 28 7.37 5.48 23.75
CA ILE A 28 7.10 4.07 24.08
C ILE A 28 8.12 3.50 25.07
N GLU A 29 9.40 3.86 24.94
CA GLU A 29 10.46 3.43 25.87
C GLU A 29 10.19 3.93 27.30
N LYS A 30 9.74 5.18 27.46
CA LYS A 30 9.33 5.72 28.77
C LYS A 30 8.10 5.00 29.33
N LYS A 31 7.09 4.68 28.51
CA LYS A 31 5.92 3.89 28.96
C LYS A 31 6.33 2.50 29.41
N GLN A 32 7.23 1.83 28.68
CA GLN A 32 7.73 0.50 29.02
C GLN A 32 8.56 0.54 30.31
N ALA A 33 9.44 1.54 30.47
CA ALA A 33 10.26 1.72 31.66
C ALA A 33 9.43 2.04 32.92
N ALA A 34 8.27 2.68 32.78
CA ALA A 34 7.35 2.90 33.89
C ALA A 34 6.73 1.60 34.42
N ALA A 35 6.68 0.52 33.63
CA ALA A 35 6.17 -0.80 34.02
C ALA A 35 4.79 -0.77 34.74
N GLY A 36 3.91 0.16 34.34
CA GLY A 36 2.57 0.35 34.92
C GLY A 36 2.52 1.28 36.15
N ASP A 37 3.66 1.79 36.62
CA ASP A 37 3.74 2.83 37.65
C ASP A 37 3.23 4.16 37.09
N GLN A 38 2.02 4.55 37.47
CA GLN A 38 1.38 5.79 37.02
C GLN A 38 2.22 7.04 37.34
N GLY A 39 3.03 7.03 38.40
CA GLY A 39 3.89 8.15 38.77
C GLY A 39 5.12 8.32 37.85
N LYS A 40 5.46 7.29 37.07
CA LYS A 40 6.60 7.29 36.13
C LYS A 40 6.18 7.30 34.66
N MET A 41 4.89 7.19 34.38
CA MET A 41 4.37 7.25 33.01
C MET A 41 4.68 8.62 32.39
N PRO A 42 5.10 8.67 31.11
CA PRO A 42 5.17 9.94 30.40
C PRO A 42 3.76 10.54 30.32
N ALA A 43 3.67 11.86 30.28
CA ALA A 43 2.41 12.55 30.03
C ALA A 43 1.83 12.08 28.69
N PHE A 44 0.53 11.77 28.67
CA PHE A 44 -0.16 11.31 27.46
C PHE A 44 -0.01 12.33 26.34
N ASP A 45 0.49 11.89 25.19
CA ASP A 45 0.58 12.68 23.97
C ASP A 45 -0.09 11.92 22.84
N LEU A 46 -1.23 12.45 22.37
CA LEU A 46 -2.03 11.84 21.32
C LEU A 46 -1.22 11.56 20.05
N LYS A 47 -0.26 12.43 19.71
CA LYS A 47 0.54 12.29 18.50
C LYS A 47 1.43 11.05 18.57
N TRP A 48 2.12 10.86 19.69
CA TRP A 48 3.02 9.72 19.87
C TRP A 48 2.25 8.42 20.16
N GLU A 49 1.14 8.51 20.88
CA GLU A 49 0.24 7.38 21.10
C GLU A 49 -0.27 6.80 19.77
N SER A 50 -0.64 7.65 18.81
CA SER A 50 -1.12 7.21 17.50
C SER A 50 -0.10 6.46 16.65
N LEU A 51 1.20 6.60 16.95
CA LEU A 51 2.29 5.93 16.23
C LEU A 51 2.67 4.58 16.86
N LEU A 52 2.16 4.24 18.04
CA LEU A 52 2.50 2.99 18.71
C LEU A 52 2.14 1.74 17.89
N PRO A 53 0.96 1.64 17.24
CA PRO A 53 0.64 0.46 16.42
C PRO A 53 1.61 0.25 15.24
N VAL A 54 2.17 1.34 14.70
CA VAL A 54 3.20 1.29 13.66
C VAL A 54 4.54 0.82 14.24
N LEU A 55 4.98 1.40 15.35
CA LEU A 55 6.24 1.01 16.01
C LEU A 55 6.22 -0.43 16.51
N ASN A 56 5.05 -0.93 16.91
CA ASN A 56 4.82 -2.31 17.34
C ASN A 56 4.61 -3.29 16.17
N ASN A 57 4.63 -2.82 14.92
CA ASN A 57 4.37 -3.63 13.71
C ASN A 57 2.98 -4.29 13.66
N GLU A 58 2.01 -3.75 14.40
CA GLU A 58 0.60 -4.16 14.38
C GLU A 58 -0.05 -3.75 13.05
N ILE A 59 0.28 -2.55 12.56
CA ILE A 59 -0.14 -2.02 11.25
C ILE A 59 1.07 -1.45 10.49
N PRO A 60 1.07 -1.49 9.15
CA PRO A 60 2.16 -0.89 8.37
C PRO A 60 2.05 0.64 8.35
N LEU A 61 3.20 1.32 8.26
CA LEU A 61 3.24 2.73 7.87
C LEU A 61 3.04 2.85 6.37
N LYS A 62 2.03 3.62 5.95
CA LYS A 62 1.79 3.90 4.53
C LYS A 62 2.71 5.01 4.02
N ALA A 63 3.68 4.66 3.17
CA ALA A 63 4.64 5.59 2.62
C ALA A 63 4.23 5.98 1.18
N HIS A 64 3.68 7.18 1.03
CA HIS A 64 3.42 7.79 -0.27
C HIS A 64 4.75 8.12 -0.97
N ALA A 65 5.11 7.39 -2.03
CA ALA A 65 6.34 7.66 -2.77
C ALA A 65 6.19 7.41 -4.27
N HIS A 66 6.50 8.42 -5.08
CA HIS A 66 6.48 8.32 -6.54
C HIS A 66 7.86 8.05 -7.12
N ARG A 67 8.85 8.90 -6.83
CA ARG A 67 10.19 8.81 -7.42
C ARG A 67 11.04 7.74 -6.75
N ALA A 68 12.02 7.21 -7.49
CA ALA A 68 12.93 6.19 -6.99
C ALA A 68 13.71 6.65 -5.74
N ASP A 69 14.12 7.92 -5.68
CA ASP A 69 14.81 8.50 -4.51
C ASP A 69 13.89 8.65 -3.29
N ASP A 70 12.61 9.02 -3.51
CA ASP A 70 11.59 9.07 -2.46
C ASP A 70 11.32 7.65 -1.89
N ILE A 71 11.16 6.66 -2.78
CA ILE A 71 10.96 5.25 -2.43
C ILE A 71 12.12 4.72 -1.58
N MET A 72 13.37 4.93 -2.04
CA MET A 72 14.54 4.49 -1.30
C MET A 72 14.73 5.24 0.02
N THR A 73 14.27 6.49 0.11
CA THR A 73 14.27 7.24 1.38
C THR A 73 13.29 6.63 2.38
N ALA A 74 12.07 6.28 1.95
CA ALA A 74 11.11 5.59 2.80
C ALA A 74 11.64 4.25 3.31
N ILE A 75 12.28 3.46 2.43
CA ILE A 75 12.91 2.18 2.80
C ILE A 75 14.01 2.37 3.84
N ARG A 76 14.93 3.33 3.64
CA ARG A 76 16.01 3.59 4.62
C ARG A 76 15.47 3.98 5.99
N ILE A 77 14.40 4.78 6.04
CA ILE A 77 13.75 5.13 7.30
C ILE A 77 13.06 3.90 7.90
N ALA A 78 12.36 3.09 7.10
CA ALA A 78 11.74 1.86 7.58
C ALA A 78 12.77 0.90 8.20
N GLU A 79 13.93 0.74 7.58
CA GLU A 79 15.03 -0.09 8.09
C GLU A 79 15.63 0.47 9.39
N GLU A 80 15.83 1.80 9.46
CA GLU A 80 16.34 2.49 10.64
C GLU A 80 15.48 2.22 11.89
N PHE A 81 14.16 2.14 11.72
CA PHE A 81 13.19 1.93 12.80
C PHE A 81 12.58 0.52 12.85
N LYS A 82 13.01 -0.40 11.98
CA LYS A 82 12.47 -1.76 11.83
C LYS A 82 10.95 -1.79 11.60
N LEU A 83 10.46 -0.91 10.74
CA LEU A 83 9.05 -0.76 10.43
C LEU A 83 8.63 -1.62 9.24
N ARG A 84 7.43 -2.19 9.34
CA ARG A 84 6.64 -2.59 8.18
C ARG A 84 6.11 -1.34 7.48
N ILE A 85 6.34 -1.23 6.17
CA ILE A 85 5.77 -0.15 5.34
C ILE A 85 5.05 -0.68 4.12
N THR A 86 4.11 0.11 3.59
CA THR A 86 3.63 -0.04 2.21
C THR A 86 4.20 1.08 1.36
N LEU A 87 4.71 0.74 0.16
CA LEU A 87 5.14 1.74 -0.81
C LEU A 87 3.94 2.10 -1.70
N ASP A 88 3.25 3.17 -1.33
CA ASP A 88 2.05 3.62 -2.01
C ASP A 88 2.43 4.43 -3.26
N HIS A 89 1.72 4.16 -4.35
CA HIS A 89 1.95 4.60 -5.72
C HIS A 89 3.15 3.94 -6.42
N CYS A 90 4.33 3.99 -5.79
CA CYS A 90 5.57 3.36 -6.27
C CYS A 90 5.82 3.60 -7.78
N THR A 91 5.56 4.82 -8.26
CA THR A 91 5.46 5.13 -9.70
C THR A 91 6.72 4.77 -10.48
N GLU A 92 7.89 5.11 -9.93
CA GLU A 92 9.21 4.79 -10.48
C GLU A 92 9.80 3.49 -9.93
N GLY A 93 9.02 2.66 -9.25
CA GLY A 93 9.51 1.39 -8.68
C GLY A 93 10.13 0.48 -9.74
N HIS A 94 9.61 0.51 -10.97
CA HIS A 94 10.16 -0.25 -12.10
C HIS A 94 11.61 0.11 -12.46
N LEU A 95 12.08 1.31 -12.12
CA LEU A 95 13.47 1.73 -12.35
C LEU A 95 14.45 1.12 -11.33
N ILE A 96 13.93 0.61 -10.20
CA ILE A 96 14.69 0.07 -9.07
C ILE A 96 14.16 -1.30 -8.63
N ALA A 97 13.57 -2.07 -9.55
CA ALA A 97 12.86 -3.30 -9.24
C ALA A 97 13.71 -4.33 -8.49
N ASP A 98 14.96 -4.54 -8.93
CA ASP A 98 15.90 -5.46 -8.28
C ASP A 98 16.22 -5.04 -6.84
N LEU A 99 16.36 -3.73 -6.59
CA LEU A 99 16.61 -3.20 -5.25
C LEU A 99 15.38 -3.40 -4.36
N LEU A 100 14.18 -3.18 -4.88
CA LEU A 100 12.94 -3.39 -4.12
C LEU A 100 12.75 -4.87 -3.77
N ALA A 101 12.99 -5.76 -4.73
CA ALA A 101 12.92 -7.20 -4.53
C ALA A 101 13.91 -7.66 -3.44
N ALA A 102 15.16 -7.18 -3.50
CA ALA A 102 16.19 -7.52 -2.51
C ALA A 102 15.86 -7.06 -1.08
N ARG A 103 15.06 -6.00 -0.92
CA ARG A 103 14.65 -5.49 0.41
C ARG A 103 13.34 -6.09 0.92
N GLY A 104 12.53 -6.69 0.04
CA GLY A 104 11.32 -7.42 0.44
C GLY A 104 10.13 -6.55 0.85
N TYR A 105 10.14 -5.24 0.54
CA TYR A 105 9.00 -4.36 0.81
C TYR A 105 7.94 -4.47 -0.29
N PRO A 106 6.63 -4.53 0.05
CA PRO A 106 5.56 -4.57 -0.94
C PRO A 106 5.32 -3.20 -1.57
N ALA A 107 4.76 -3.22 -2.79
CA ALA A 107 4.37 -2.03 -3.52
C ALA A 107 2.87 -2.03 -3.83
N ILE A 108 2.19 -0.91 -3.56
CA ILE A 108 0.82 -0.67 -4.01
C ILE A 108 0.89 0.31 -5.17
N VAL A 109 0.77 -0.19 -6.39
CA VAL A 109 0.97 0.58 -7.63
C VAL A 109 -0.34 1.18 -8.10
N GLY A 110 -0.30 2.46 -8.46
CA GLY A 110 -1.45 3.19 -8.99
C GLY A 110 -1.59 4.58 -8.36
N PRO A 111 -2.50 5.43 -8.88
CA PRO A 111 -3.32 5.20 -10.06
C PRO A 111 -2.49 5.30 -11.35
N SER A 112 -2.58 4.28 -12.22
CA SER A 112 -1.84 4.27 -13.50
C SER A 112 -2.65 4.79 -14.68
N PHE A 113 -3.98 4.86 -14.55
CA PHE A 113 -4.88 5.38 -15.58
C PHE A 113 -5.21 6.84 -15.29
N GLY A 114 -4.59 7.75 -16.04
CA GLY A 114 -4.77 9.19 -15.87
C GLY A 114 -3.64 9.99 -16.50
N ASP A 115 -3.63 11.29 -16.25
CA ASP A 115 -2.61 12.21 -16.72
C ASP A 115 -1.39 12.25 -15.78
N ARG A 116 -0.23 12.62 -16.34
CA ARG A 116 1.01 12.83 -15.59
C ARG A 116 1.05 14.26 -15.03
N SER A 117 0.08 14.59 -14.17
CA SER A 117 -0.17 15.95 -13.66
C SER A 117 1.00 16.59 -12.89
N LYS A 118 1.94 15.78 -12.39
CA LYS A 118 3.09 16.22 -11.58
C LYS A 118 4.40 15.72 -12.20
N VAL A 119 5.48 16.45 -11.96
CA VAL A 119 6.84 16.08 -12.44
C VAL A 119 7.25 14.67 -12.00
N GLU A 120 6.90 14.28 -10.77
CA GLU A 120 7.16 12.94 -10.22
C GLU A 120 6.36 11.82 -10.88
N LEU A 121 5.36 12.15 -11.69
CA LEU A 121 4.58 11.20 -12.47
C LEU A 121 5.11 11.04 -13.91
N ARG A 122 6.23 11.69 -14.27
CA ARG A 122 6.77 11.66 -15.65
C ARG A 122 6.96 10.24 -16.19
N ASN A 123 7.35 9.31 -15.32
CA ASN A 123 7.60 7.91 -15.65
C ASN A 123 6.41 6.99 -15.34
N LEU A 124 5.20 7.53 -15.13
CA LEU A 124 4.00 6.72 -14.91
C LEU A 124 3.74 5.82 -16.13
N THR A 125 3.62 4.52 -15.89
CA THR A 125 3.34 3.50 -16.91
C THR A 125 2.51 2.35 -16.33
N PHE A 126 1.79 1.64 -17.19
CA PHE A 126 1.10 0.40 -16.84
C PHE A 126 2.04 -0.81 -16.73
N GLU A 127 3.30 -0.67 -17.15
CA GLU A 127 4.32 -1.73 -17.06
C GLU A 127 4.83 -1.92 -15.62
N THR A 128 4.79 -0.88 -14.79
CA THR A 128 5.33 -0.90 -13.41
C THR A 128 4.92 -2.12 -12.58
N PRO A 129 3.62 -2.45 -12.43
CA PRO A 129 3.22 -3.61 -11.63
C PRO A 129 3.75 -4.93 -12.20
N GLY A 130 3.83 -5.07 -13.52
CA GLY A 130 4.37 -6.26 -14.18
C GLY A 130 5.88 -6.43 -13.98
N ILE A 131 6.65 -5.34 -14.12
CA ILE A 131 8.10 -5.34 -13.89
C ILE A 131 8.42 -5.70 -12.43
N LEU A 132 7.71 -5.06 -11.49
CA LEU A 132 7.90 -5.33 -10.05
C LEU A 132 7.53 -6.77 -9.68
N SER A 133 6.38 -7.25 -10.17
CA SER A 133 5.94 -8.64 -9.93
C SER A 133 6.96 -9.65 -10.47
N LYS A 134 7.48 -9.44 -11.70
CA LYS A 134 8.52 -10.30 -12.30
C LYS A 134 9.84 -10.29 -11.51
N ALA A 135 10.18 -9.17 -10.88
CA ALA A 135 11.35 -9.08 -10.00
C ALA A 135 11.14 -9.77 -8.64
N GLY A 136 9.93 -10.22 -8.32
CA GLY A 136 9.59 -10.87 -7.04
C GLY A 136 9.07 -9.92 -5.98
N VAL A 137 8.72 -8.67 -6.34
CA VAL A 137 8.06 -7.74 -5.42
C VAL A 137 6.58 -8.13 -5.28
N LYS A 138 6.07 -8.15 -4.05
CA LYS A 138 4.63 -8.32 -3.79
C LYS A 138 3.89 -7.04 -4.20
N VAL A 139 3.11 -7.13 -5.27
CA VAL A 139 2.41 -5.99 -5.87
C VAL A 139 0.92 -6.05 -5.60
N ALA A 140 0.35 -4.94 -5.15
CA ALA A 140 -1.08 -4.66 -5.25
C ALA A 140 -1.33 -3.52 -6.25
N ILE A 141 -2.51 -3.49 -6.87
CA ILE A 141 -2.95 -2.40 -7.76
C ILE A 141 -4.04 -1.59 -7.06
N MET A 142 -3.96 -0.26 -7.13
CA MET A 142 -4.96 0.65 -6.58
C MET A 142 -5.55 1.59 -7.64
N THR A 143 -6.74 2.11 -7.35
CA THR A 143 -7.37 3.20 -8.12
C THR A 143 -7.11 4.58 -7.52
N ASP A 144 -6.62 4.64 -6.27
CA ASP A 144 -6.47 5.88 -5.50
C ASP A 144 -7.76 6.72 -5.52
N ALA A 145 -8.89 6.07 -5.30
CA ALA A 145 -10.19 6.72 -5.39
C ALA A 145 -10.23 8.00 -4.51
N PRO A 146 -10.68 9.15 -5.05
CA PRO A 146 -11.48 9.29 -6.27
C PRO A 146 -10.70 9.54 -7.57
N VAL A 147 -9.36 9.45 -7.60
CA VAL A 147 -8.57 9.72 -8.82
C VAL A 147 -9.05 8.85 -9.99
N ILE A 148 -9.15 7.54 -9.76
CA ILE A 148 -9.92 6.63 -10.61
C ILE A 148 -11.11 6.10 -9.78
N PRO A 149 -12.35 6.14 -10.30
CA PRO A 149 -13.49 5.53 -9.62
C PRO A 149 -13.26 4.04 -9.34
N LEU A 150 -13.62 3.60 -8.12
CA LEU A 150 -13.28 2.27 -7.60
C LEU A 150 -13.79 1.12 -8.49
N GLN A 151 -14.93 1.30 -9.18
CA GLN A 151 -15.46 0.27 -10.09
C GLN A 151 -14.51 -0.08 -11.26
N TYR A 152 -13.51 0.76 -11.55
CA TYR A 152 -12.52 0.52 -12.60
C TYR A 152 -11.25 -0.18 -12.10
N LEU A 153 -11.23 -0.69 -10.86
CA LEU A 153 -10.10 -1.50 -10.37
C LEU A 153 -9.78 -2.70 -11.30
N PRO A 154 -10.76 -3.49 -11.78
CA PRO A 154 -10.49 -4.57 -12.75
C PRO A 154 -9.90 -4.06 -14.07
N LEU A 155 -10.33 -2.88 -14.54
CA LEU A 155 -9.77 -2.25 -15.73
C LEU A 155 -8.29 -1.90 -15.53
N CYS A 156 -7.90 -1.41 -14.35
CA CYS A 156 -6.49 -1.11 -14.03
C CYS A 156 -5.63 -2.38 -14.06
N ALA A 157 -6.11 -3.47 -13.46
CA ALA A 157 -5.45 -4.78 -13.50
C ALA A 157 -5.32 -5.31 -14.94
N LYS A 158 -6.39 -5.20 -15.74
CA LYS A 158 -6.38 -5.57 -17.16
C LYS A 158 -5.34 -4.77 -17.95
N LEU A 159 -5.24 -3.46 -17.72
CA LEU A 159 -4.25 -2.63 -18.40
C LEU A 159 -2.82 -3.00 -17.99
N ALA A 160 -2.58 -3.45 -16.76
CA ALA A 160 -1.30 -4.03 -16.37
C ALA A 160 -1.00 -5.33 -17.15
N VAL A 161 -1.98 -6.23 -17.31
CA VAL A 161 -1.83 -7.46 -18.12
C VAL A 161 -1.49 -7.14 -19.56
N ARG A 162 -2.23 -6.18 -20.17
CA ARG A 162 -1.96 -5.72 -21.55
C ARG A 162 -0.52 -5.20 -21.72
N ASN A 163 0.11 -4.73 -20.65
CA ASN A 163 1.48 -4.21 -20.64
C ASN A 163 2.50 -5.20 -20.02
N GLY A 164 2.16 -6.50 -19.99
CA GLY A 164 3.13 -7.56 -19.71
C GLY A 164 3.16 -8.08 -18.27
N MET A 165 2.19 -7.72 -17.42
CA MET A 165 1.95 -8.43 -16.16
C MET A 165 1.26 -9.78 -16.43
N GLU A 166 1.64 -10.84 -15.70
CA GLU A 166 0.97 -12.13 -15.85
C GLU A 166 -0.50 -12.04 -15.36
N PRO A 167 -1.47 -12.64 -16.08
CA PRO A 167 -2.89 -12.54 -15.71
C PRO A 167 -3.22 -13.00 -14.29
N GLU A 168 -2.58 -14.09 -13.84
CA GLU A 168 -2.78 -14.61 -12.48
C GLU A 168 -2.26 -13.63 -11.42
N GLU A 169 -1.07 -13.05 -11.65
CA GLU A 169 -0.49 -12.05 -10.76
C GLU A 169 -1.32 -10.77 -10.72
N ALA A 170 -1.93 -10.37 -11.84
CA ALA A 170 -2.84 -9.24 -11.87
C ALA A 170 -4.10 -9.49 -11.03
N LEU A 171 -4.65 -10.71 -11.04
CA LEU A 171 -5.77 -11.09 -10.18
C LEU A 171 -5.37 -11.10 -8.70
N LYS A 172 -4.19 -11.65 -8.37
CA LYS A 172 -3.64 -11.60 -7.00
C LYS A 172 -3.44 -10.16 -6.53
N ALA A 173 -2.98 -9.27 -7.41
CA ALA A 173 -2.73 -7.86 -7.13
C ALA A 173 -3.99 -7.04 -6.77
N ILE A 174 -5.19 -7.56 -7.06
CA ILE A 174 -6.47 -6.96 -6.66
C ILE A 174 -7.26 -7.82 -5.67
N THR A 175 -6.66 -8.89 -5.13
CA THR A 175 -7.29 -9.82 -4.18
C THR A 175 -6.37 -10.19 -3.02
N ILE A 176 -5.57 -11.27 -3.13
CA ILE A 176 -4.77 -11.79 -2.01
C ILE A 176 -3.59 -10.90 -1.65
N ASN A 177 -2.89 -10.30 -2.62
CA ASN A 177 -1.72 -9.47 -2.34
C ASN A 177 -2.08 -8.24 -1.49
N PRO A 178 -3.10 -7.42 -1.81
CA PRO A 178 -3.49 -6.32 -0.93
C PRO A 178 -3.93 -6.82 0.45
N ALA A 179 -4.64 -7.95 0.55
CA ALA A 179 -5.03 -8.54 1.83
C ALA A 179 -3.82 -8.92 2.69
N GLU A 180 -2.78 -9.53 2.10
CA GLU A 180 -1.54 -9.85 2.80
C GLU A 180 -0.76 -8.60 3.22
N ILE A 181 -0.68 -7.60 2.35
CA ILE A 181 0.03 -6.33 2.60
C ILE A 181 -0.54 -5.62 3.84
N VAL A 182 -1.87 -5.62 4.00
CA VAL A 182 -2.54 -4.97 5.14
C VAL A 182 -2.81 -5.91 6.32
N GLY A 183 -2.37 -7.18 6.26
CA GLY A 183 -2.51 -8.14 7.37
C GLY A 183 -3.90 -8.75 7.54
N LEU A 184 -4.71 -8.79 6.48
CA LEU A 184 -6.07 -9.33 6.48
C LEU A 184 -6.22 -10.63 5.68
N SER A 185 -5.11 -11.24 5.22
CA SER A 185 -5.15 -12.45 4.39
C SER A 185 -5.70 -13.69 5.09
N GLN A 186 -5.83 -13.69 6.42
CA GLN A 186 -6.53 -14.74 7.17
C GLN A 186 -8.05 -14.65 7.03
N ARG A 187 -8.58 -13.51 6.57
CA ARG A 187 -10.02 -13.25 6.43
C ARG A 187 -10.45 -13.12 4.99
N VAL A 188 -9.69 -12.46 4.13
CA VAL A 188 -10.13 -12.13 2.76
C VAL A 188 -9.03 -12.36 1.71
N GLY A 189 -9.41 -12.27 0.43
CA GLY A 189 -8.47 -12.21 -0.69
C GLY A 189 -8.23 -13.53 -1.43
N SER A 190 -8.72 -14.66 -0.92
CA SER A 190 -8.71 -15.94 -1.65
C SER A 190 -9.91 -16.81 -1.27
N LEU A 191 -10.21 -17.81 -2.11
CA LEU A 191 -11.28 -18.78 -1.89
C LEU A 191 -10.74 -19.99 -1.13
N GLU A 192 -10.66 -19.88 0.19
CA GLU A 192 -10.13 -20.93 1.08
C GLU A 192 -11.06 -21.14 2.28
N VAL A 193 -11.09 -22.36 2.81
CA VAL A 193 -11.89 -22.69 4.00
C VAL A 193 -11.44 -21.84 5.20
N GLY A 194 -12.40 -21.25 5.90
CA GLY A 194 -12.15 -20.41 7.08
C GLY A 194 -12.09 -18.91 6.81
N LYS A 195 -12.08 -18.47 5.54
CA LYS A 195 -12.14 -17.06 5.14
C LYS A 195 -13.57 -16.54 5.06
N ASP A 196 -13.71 -15.21 5.13
CA ASP A 196 -14.96 -14.50 4.95
C ASP A 196 -15.52 -14.81 3.54
N ALA A 197 -16.81 -15.12 3.46
CA ALA A 197 -17.47 -15.47 2.20
C ALA A 197 -17.79 -14.22 1.34
N ASP A 198 -16.73 -13.49 0.98
CA ASP A 198 -16.72 -12.34 0.09
C ASP A 198 -16.45 -12.82 -1.34
N LEU A 199 -17.51 -12.97 -2.13
CA LEU A 199 -17.48 -13.64 -3.43
C LEU A 199 -18.07 -12.75 -4.51
N VAL A 200 -17.45 -12.77 -5.69
CA VAL A 200 -18.02 -12.14 -6.89
C VAL A 200 -18.16 -13.20 -7.97
N VAL A 201 -19.38 -13.34 -8.49
CA VAL A 201 -19.70 -14.23 -9.62
C VAL A 201 -19.70 -13.39 -10.88
N PHE A 202 -18.92 -13.81 -11.87
CA PHE A 202 -18.82 -13.20 -13.18
C PHE A 202 -19.39 -14.15 -14.24
N ASP A 203 -19.88 -13.60 -15.36
CA ASP A 203 -20.32 -14.39 -16.52
C ASP A 203 -19.16 -15.01 -17.31
N GLN A 204 -17.96 -14.44 -17.18
CA GLN A 204 -16.73 -14.91 -17.81
C GLN A 204 -15.48 -14.47 -17.00
N ASN A 205 -14.29 -14.54 -17.59
CA ASN A 205 -13.03 -14.15 -16.94
C ASN A 205 -13.10 -12.71 -16.38
N PRO A 206 -12.81 -12.48 -15.08
CA PRO A 206 -12.89 -11.15 -14.44
C PRO A 206 -11.96 -10.08 -15.03
N LEU A 207 -10.94 -10.46 -15.81
CA LEU A 207 -10.00 -9.54 -16.48
C LEU A 207 -10.35 -9.29 -17.95
N ALA A 208 -11.40 -9.91 -18.50
CA ALA A 208 -11.89 -9.59 -19.85
C ALA A 208 -12.68 -8.26 -19.88
N PHE A 209 -12.77 -7.60 -21.04
CA PHE A 209 -13.42 -6.28 -21.12
C PHE A 209 -14.93 -6.36 -20.95
N GLU A 210 -15.50 -7.39 -21.55
CA GLU A 210 -16.91 -7.59 -21.78
C GLU A 210 -17.61 -8.23 -20.57
N THR A 211 -16.85 -8.49 -19.51
CA THR A 211 -17.28 -9.23 -18.33
C THR A 211 -18.27 -8.44 -17.51
N ASN A 212 -19.35 -9.10 -17.13
CA ASN A 212 -20.38 -8.54 -16.25
C ASN A 212 -20.31 -9.19 -14.87
N ILE A 213 -20.56 -8.38 -13.84
CA ILE A 213 -20.79 -8.88 -12.49
C ILE A 213 -22.21 -9.42 -12.44
N MET A 214 -22.35 -10.69 -12.06
CA MET A 214 -23.64 -11.36 -11.95
C MET A 214 -24.20 -11.27 -10.54
N ILE A 215 -23.38 -11.59 -9.54
CA ILE A 215 -23.78 -11.63 -8.13
C ILE A 215 -22.58 -11.25 -7.25
N VAL A 216 -22.83 -10.49 -6.18
CA VAL A 216 -21.83 -10.23 -5.12
C VAL A 216 -22.36 -10.73 -3.78
N PHE A 217 -21.50 -11.44 -3.06
CA PHE A 217 -21.70 -11.82 -1.67
C PHE A 217 -20.67 -11.10 -0.79
N VAL A 218 -21.10 -10.64 0.37
CA VAL A 218 -20.24 -10.10 1.44
C VAL A 218 -20.62 -10.80 2.73
N ASN A 219 -19.66 -11.42 3.41
CA ASN A 219 -19.89 -12.28 4.58
C ASN A 219 -20.99 -13.33 4.34
N GLY A 220 -21.03 -13.91 3.14
CA GLY A 220 -22.02 -14.92 2.74
C GLY A 220 -23.41 -14.37 2.44
N GLN A 221 -23.63 -13.07 2.58
CA GLN A 221 -24.89 -12.42 2.26
C GLN A 221 -24.85 -11.81 0.86
N LYS A 222 -25.86 -12.10 0.04
CA LYS A 222 -25.99 -11.51 -1.28
C LYS A 222 -26.31 -10.01 -1.17
N VAL A 223 -25.41 -9.17 -1.68
CA VAL A 223 -25.53 -7.70 -1.62
C VAL A 223 -25.80 -7.05 -2.99
N TYR A 224 -25.56 -7.79 -4.09
CA TYR A 224 -25.79 -7.31 -5.45
C TYR A 224 -26.21 -8.46 -6.37
N ARG A 225 -27.05 -8.15 -7.36
CA ARG A 225 -27.41 -9.05 -8.47
C ARG A 225 -27.83 -8.23 -9.69
N THR A 226 -27.32 -8.61 -10.86
CA THR A 226 -27.77 -8.12 -12.18
C THR A 226 -28.87 -9.00 -12.75
#